data_AF-A0A7V2T3T6-F1
#
_entry.id   AF-A0A7V2T3T6-F1
#
_cell.length_a   1.000
_cell.length_b   1.000
_cell.length_c   1.000
_cell.angle_alpha   90.00
_cell.angle_beta   90.00
_cell.angle_gamma   90.00
#
_symmetry.space_group_name_H-M   'P 1'
#
loop_
_entity.id
_entity.type
_entity.pdbx_description
1 polymer ?
#
loop_
_entity_poly.entity_id
_entity_poly.type
_entity_poly.pdbx_seq_one_letter_code
_entity_poly.pdbx_strand_id
1 'polypeptide(L)'
;MLTKLKQLVFGICLLIGLSSLSWATDKGKPIDLTAYKGKVVLVDFWASWCSPCRQSFPWLNKMQQKYEAKGLVIIGANVDENS
;
A
#
# COMPACT_ATOMS: atom_id res chain seq x y z
N MET A 1 5.83 -31.84 33.19
CA MET A 1 4.99 -31.84 31.96
C MET A 1 4.49 -30.45 31.54
N LEU A 2 4.24 -29.51 32.46
CA LEU A 2 3.74 -28.16 32.16
C LEU A 2 4.71 -27.25 31.37
N THR A 3 6.01 -27.54 31.38
CA THR A 3 7.06 -26.77 30.69
C THR A 3 7.13 -27.05 29.19
N LYS A 4 6.87 -28.30 28.76
CA LYS A 4 6.83 -28.67 27.34
C LYS A 4 5.63 -28.05 26.60
N LEU A 5 4.49 -27.91 27.27
CA LEU A 5 3.29 -27.27 26.71
C LEU A 5 3.51 -25.75 26.55
N LYS A 6 4.15 -25.09 27.53
CA LYS A 6 4.54 -23.66 27.40
C LYS A 6 5.53 -23.42 26.26
N GLN A 7 6.52 -24.30 26.09
CA GLN A 7 7.49 -24.21 24.99
C GLN A 7 6.84 -24.41 23.61
N LEU A 8 5.87 -25.34 23.51
CA LEU A 8 5.14 -25.57 22.26
C LEU A 8 4.23 -24.39 21.91
N VAL A 9 3.55 -23.79 22.89
CA VAL A 9 2.71 -22.60 22.68
C VAL A 9 3.54 -21.36 22.29
N PHE A 10 4.71 -21.16 22.91
CA PHE A 10 5.65 -20.09 22.52
C PHE A 10 6.24 -20.30 21.11
N GLY A 11 6.55 -21.54 20.72
CA GLY A 11 7.07 -21.86 19.39
C GLY A 11 6.03 -21.70 18.28
N ILE A 12 4.77 -22.03 18.54
CA ILE A 12 3.65 -21.86 17.59
C ILE A 12 3.29 -20.38 17.41
N CYS A 13 3.37 -19.57 18.46
CA CYS A 13 3.09 -18.13 18.37
C CYS A 13 4.12 -17.39 17.49
N LEU A 14 5.38 -17.86 17.47
CA LEU A 14 6.44 -17.31 16.62
C LEU A 14 6.24 -17.59 15.12
N LEU A 15 5.56 -18.69 14.77
CA LEU A 15 5.27 -19.06 13.37
C LEU A 15 4.01 -18.38 12.80
N ILE A 16 3.07 -17.98 13.66
CA ILE A 16 1.80 -17.35 13.25
C ILE A 16 1.90 -15.81 13.30
N GLY A 17 2.84 -15.25 14.09
CA GLY A 17 3.01 -13.80 14.27
C GLY A 17 3.85 -13.08 13.20
N LEU A 18 4.41 -13.78 12.19
CA LEU A 18 5.26 -13.17 11.16
C LEU A 18 4.48 -12.51 10.00
N SER A 19 3.15 -12.57 10.01
CA SER A 19 2.29 -12.08 8.93
C SER A 19 1.92 -10.60 9.04
N SER A 20 2.30 -9.92 10.12
CA SER A 20 2.20 -8.46 10.24
C SER A 20 3.57 -7.81 10.19
N LEU A 21 4.31 -8.05 9.09
CA LEU A 21 5.38 -7.14 8.70
C LEU A 21 4.72 -5.88 8.15
N SER A 22 4.14 -5.08 9.05
CA SER A 22 3.79 -3.70 8.75
C SER A 22 5.10 -2.94 8.75
N TRP A 23 5.74 -2.89 7.58
CA TRP A 23 6.82 -1.93 7.32
C TRP A 23 6.19 -0.56 7.50
N ALA A 24 6.36 0.03 8.69
CA ALA A 24 6.03 1.42 8.89
C ALA A 24 7.03 2.19 8.03
N THR A 25 6.55 2.72 6.90
CA THR A 25 7.23 3.81 6.22
C THR A 25 6.95 5.05 7.06
N ASP A 26 7.99 5.80 7.41
CA ASP A 26 7.97 6.80 8.49
C ASP A 26 7.01 8.00 8.30
N LYS A 27 6.09 7.98 7.33
CA LYS A 27 5.21 9.11 7.01
C LYS A 27 3.84 8.75 6.40
N GLY A 28 3.38 7.50 6.42
CA GLY A 28 2.10 7.13 5.77
C GLY A 28 1.36 5.96 6.42
N LYS A 29 0.02 5.99 6.35
CA LYS A 29 -0.78 4.81 6.70
C LYS A 29 -0.47 3.71 5.67
N PRO A 30 -0.17 2.47 6.10
CA PRO A 30 0.02 1.36 5.18
C PRO A 30 -1.17 1.23 4.22
N ILE A 31 -0.88 1.10 2.93
CA ILE A 31 -1.91 0.83 1.92
C ILE A 31 -2.20 -0.68 1.96
N ASP A 32 -3.42 -1.03 2.33
CA ASP A 32 -3.92 -2.39 2.23
C ASP A 32 -4.35 -2.68 0.78
N LEU A 33 -3.54 -3.46 0.08
CA LEU A 33 -3.82 -3.83 -1.31
C LEU A 33 -5.05 -4.73 -1.45
N THR A 34 -5.48 -5.42 -0.39
CA THR A 34 -6.69 -6.26 -0.44
C THR A 34 -7.95 -5.44 -0.64
N ALA A 35 -7.93 -4.16 -0.23
CA ALA A 35 -9.02 -3.21 -0.46
C ALA A 35 -9.29 -2.92 -1.95
N TYR A 36 -8.32 -3.20 -2.83
CA TYR A 36 -8.44 -2.95 -4.27
C TYR A 36 -8.66 -4.23 -5.10
N LYS A 37 -8.97 -5.36 -4.45
CA LYS A 37 -9.22 -6.62 -5.16
C LYS A 37 -10.36 -6.46 -6.16
N GLY A 38 -10.13 -6.88 -7.41
CA GLY A 38 -11.11 -6.76 -8.50
C GLY A 38 -11.18 -5.35 -9.13
N LYS A 39 -10.28 -4.44 -8.75
CA LYS A 39 -10.09 -3.13 -9.40
C LYS A 39 -8.90 -3.17 -10.34
N VAL A 40 -8.91 -2.30 -11.34
CA VAL A 40 -7.71 -1.96 -12.11
C VAL A 40 -7.03 -0.84 -11.36
N VAL A 41 -5.81 -1.07 -10.87
CA VAL A 41 -5.04 -0.10 -10.09
C VAL A 41 -3.90 0.43 -10.94
N LEU A 42 -3.89 1.74 -11.18
CA LEU A 42 -2.77 2.46 -11.78
C LEU A 42 -2.00 3.16 -10.67
N VAL A 43 -0.69 2.89 -10.57
CA VAL A 43 0.19 3.56 -9.61
C VAL A 43 1.06 4.56 -10.37
N ASP A 44 0.94 5.83 -10.03
CA ASP A 44 1.72 6.93 -10.59
C ASP A 44 2.79 7.37 -9.60
N PHE A 45 4.06 7.11 -9.92
CA PHE A 45 5.19 7.55 -9.10
C PHE A 45 5.57 8.97 -9.50
N TRP A 46 5.53 9.90 -8.55
CA TRP A 46 5.77 11.32 -8.80
C TRP A 46 6.59 11.96 -7.68
N ALA A 47 7.11 13.17 -7.95
CA ALA A 47 7.84 13.95 -6.96
C ALA A 47 7.54 15.44 -7.12
N SER A 48 7.74 16.23 -6.06
CA SER A 48 7.49 17.67 -6.04
C SER A 48 8.24 18.44 -7.15
N TRP A 49 9.44 17.99 -7.48
CA TRP A 49 10.31 18.53 -8.52
C TRP A 49 10.00 17.98 -9.93
N CYS A 50 9.12 16.99 -10.06
CA CYS A 50 8.75 16.42 -11.35
C CYS A 50 7.72 17.28 -12.07
N SER A 51 8.18 18.31 -12.78
CA SER A 51 7.34 19.16 -13.64
C SER A 51 6.49 18.38 -14.66
N PRO A 52 7.02 17.42 -15.45
CA PRO A 52 6.20 16.65 -16.38
C PRO A 52 5.14 15.78 -15.68
N CYS A 53 5.40 15.27 -14.46
CA CYS A 53 4.39 14.54 -13.68
C CYS A 53 3.21 15.47 -13.33
N ARG A 54 3.47 16.69 -12.86
CA ARG A 54 2.40 17.66 -12.54
C ARG A 54 1.54 18.02 -13.76
N GLN A 55 2.14 18.02 -14.95
CA GLN A 55 1.42 18.25 -16.20
C GLN A 55 0.51 17.07 -16.59
N SER A 56 0.78 15.85 -16.11
CA SER A 56 -0.07 14.67 -16.36
C SER A 56 -1.29 14.60 -15.43
N PHE A 57 -1.24 15.24 -14.25
CA PHE A 57 -2.30 15.16 -13.24
C PHE A 57 -3.70 15.52 -13.76
N PRO A 58 -3.91 16.56 -14.59
CA PRO A 58 -5.22 16.85 -15.16
C PRO A 58 -5.77 15.69 -16.01
N TRP A 59 -4.91 14.97 -16.72
CA TRP A 59 -5.29 13.82 -17.51
C TRP A 59 -5.58 12.59 -16.64
N LEU A 60 -4.76 12.34 -15.61
CA LEU A 60 -5.01 11.28 -14.63
C LEU A 60 -6.35 11.50 -13.90
N ASN A 61 -6.64 12.74 -13.49
CA ASN A 61 -7.92 13.08 -12.86
C ASN A 61 -9.11 12.83 -13.80
N LYS A 62 -8.99 13.19 -15.08
CA LYS A 62 -10.02 12.88 -16.10
C LYS A 62 -10.20 11.37 -16.29
N MET A 63 -9.12 10.59 -16.25
CA MET A 63 -9.20 9.14 -16.32
C MET A 63 -9.89 8.54 -15.11
N GLN A 64 -9.53 8.97 -13.89
CA GLN A 64 -10.19 8.53 -12.67
C GLN A 64 -11.70 8.79 -12.78
N GLN A 65 -12.12 10.02 -13.07
CA GLN A 65 -13.54 10.37 -13.22
C GLN A 65 -14.24 9.54 -14.29
N LYS A 66 -13.58 9.26 -15.42
CA LYS A 66 -14.19 8.51 -16.53
C LYS A 66 -14.36 7.02 -16.25
N TYR A 67 -13.48 6.42 -15.46
CA TYR A 67 -13.39 4.97 -15.32
C TYR A 67 -13.56 4.46 -13.88
N GLU A 68 -13.74 5.33 -12.89
CA GLU A 68 -13.95 4.93 -11.49
C GLU A 68 -15.15 3.99 -11.32
N ALA A 69 -16.27 4.30 -11.99
CA ALA A 69 -17.47 3.46 -11.99
C ALA A 69 -17.23 2.08 -12.65
N LYS A 70 -16.20 1.98 -13.49
CA LYS A 70 -15.75 0.73 -14.13
C LYS A 70 -14.64 0.02 -13.34
N GLY A 71 -14.29 0.55 -12.16
CA GLY A 71 -13.33 -0.06 -11.26
C GLY A 71 -11.88 0.40 -11.45
N LEU A 72 -11.61 1.53 -12.12
CA LEU A 72 -10.28 2.15 -12.11
C LEU A 72 -10.03 2.85 -10.77
N VAL A 73 -8.84 2.64 -10.22
CA VAL A 73 -8.29 3.41 -9.09
C VAL A 73 -6.89 3.88 -9.46
N ILE A 74 -6.65 5.19 -9.33
CA ILE A 74 -5.33 5.80 -9.49
C ILE A 74 -4.76 6.13 -8.12
N ILE A 75 -3.56 5.62 -7.84
CA ILE A 75 -2.79 5.88 -6.60
C ILE A 75 -1.55 6.68 -6.97
N GLY A 76 -1.42 7.89 -6.41
CA GLY A 76 -0.19 8.68 -6.52
C GLY A 76 0.80 8.32 -5.41
N ALA A 77 1.95 7.77 -5.77
CA ALA A 77 3.04 7.48 -4.86
C ALA A 77 4.09 8.60 -4.94
N ASN A 78 4.16 9.44 -3.90
CA ASN A 78 5.21 10.45 -3.79
C ASN A 78 6.55 9.75 -3.45
N VAL A 79 7.62 10.12 -4.17
CA VAL A 79 8.98 9.61 -3.96
C VAL A 79 9.97 10.70 -3.48
N ASP A 80 9.47 11.84 -2.98
CA ASP A 80 10.30 12.84 -2.31
C ASP A 80 11.01 12.20 -1.09
N GLU A 81 12.29 12.51 -0.88
CA GLU A 81 13.10 11.87 0.20
C GLU A 81 12.55 12.10 1.63
N ASN A 82 11.63 13.06 1.81
CA ASN A 82 11.02 13.40 3.10
C ASN A 82 9.51 13.09 3.17
N SER A 83 8.95 12.37 2.19
CA SER A 83 7.51 12.09 2.07
C SER A 83 6.99 11.05 3.03
#